data_AF-A0A455U3J5-F1
#
_entry.id   AF-A0A455U3J5-F1
#
_cell.length_a   1.000
_cell.length_b   1.000
_cell.length_c   1.000
_cell.angle_alpha   90.00
_cell.angle_beta   90.00
_cell.angle_gamma   90.00
#
_symmetry.space_group_name_H-M   'P 1'
#
loop_
_entity.id
_entity.type
_entity.pdbx_description
1 polymer ?
#
loop_
_entity_poly.entity_id
_entity_poly.type
_entity_poly.pdbx_seq_one_letter_code
_entity_poly.pdbx_strand_id
1 'polypeptide(L)'
;MRYVSTRGQAPALSFEEVVLTGMASDGGLYVPETLPEFSREELAEMAGLSYAEIAFRVMKPFVNGEIDDATFRSIVTEAYATFNHDAVVPLKQLDANHFLLEQFHGPTLAFKDVALQLLGRLLDHFLKKRGERAVIMGATSGDTGSAAIEGCRHCDNLDIFILHPHNRVSEVQRRQMTSVLANNVFNIAIEGNFDDAQAMVKASFADQTFLNGTRLVAVNSINWARIMAQIVYYVASGVALGAPHREVSFCVPSANFGNVFAGYMAYKMGLPVKQFIIATNANDILHRTLTDNDFSKRSWRPPWRPLWISWCRLTLSACCLTPTIATA
;
A
#
# COMPACT_ATOMS: atom_id res chain seq x y z
N MET A 1 20.89 -3.45 -2.54
CA MET A 1 19.91 -3.21 -1.46
C MET A 1 19.63 -4.50 -0.74
N ARG A 2 19.73 -4.52 0.59
CA ARG A 2 19.26 -5.60 1.46
C ARG A 2 18.15 -5.07 2.36
N TYR A 3 17.33 -5.98 2.85
CA TYR A 3 16.20 -5.68 3.73
C TYR A 3 16.36 -6.42 5.04
N VAL A 4 16.26 -5.70 6.15
CA VAL A 4 16.47 -6.23 7.51
C VAL A 4 15.15 -6.26 8.27
N SER A 5 15.01 -7.20 9.20
CA SER A 5 13.84 -7.24 10.09
C SER A 5 13.94 -6.13 11.15
N THR A 6 12.81 -5.48 11.43
CA THR A 6 12.68 -4.53 12.55
C THR A 6 12.92 -5.15 13.93
N ARG A 7 12.97 -6.48 14.05
CA ARG A 7 13.31 -7.20 15.28
C ARG A 7 14.74 -7.75 15.31
N GLY A 8 15.47 -7.62 14.20
CA GLY A 8 16.90 -7.92 14.11
C GLY A 8 17.30 -9.40 14.25
N GLN A 9 16.34 -10.34 14.26
CA GLN A 9 16.60 -11.77 14.47
C GLN A 9 16.30 -12.63 13.23
N ALA A 10 15.81 -12.03 12.15
CA ALA A 10 15.65 -12.69 10.85
C ALA A 10 16.80 -12.35 9.89
N PRO A 11 17.13 -13.27 8.95
CA PRO A 11 18.11 -12.99 7.90
C PRO A 11 17.74 -11.75 7.09
N ALA A 12 18.77 -10.99 6.69
CA ALA A 12 18.58 -9.94 5.70
C ALA A 12 18.23 -10.57 4.35
N LEU A 13 17.27 -9.99 3.62
CA LEU A 13 16.71 -10.52 2.37
C LEU A 13 16.93 -9.56 1.19
N SER A 14 16.87 -10.07 -0.04
CA SER A 14 16.83 -9.28 -1.27
C SER A 14 15.44 -8.69 -1.52
N PHE A 15 15.29 -7.82 -2.52
CA PHE A 15 13.97 -7.27 -2.88
C PHE A 15 13.00 -8.39 -3.31
N GLU A 16 13.45 -9.30 -4.15
CA GLU A 16 12.66 -10.47 -4.57
C GLU A 16 12.22 -11.31 -3.36
N GLU A 17 13.14 -11.61 -2.46
CA GLU A 17 12.88 -12.42 -1.27
C GLU A 17 11.87 -11.74 -0.33
N VAL A 18 11.97 -10.43 -0.08
CA VAL A 18 10.99 -9.74 0.78
C VAL A 18 9.61 -9.62 0.15
N VAL A 19 9.54 -9.46 -1.19
CA VAL A 19 8.26 -9.40 -1.90
C VAL A 19 7.53 -10.74 -1.77
N LEU A 20 8.23 -11.86 -1.92
CA LEU A 20 7.66 -13.21 -1.80
C LEU A 20 7.38 -13.64 -0.35
N THR A 21 8.19 -13.19 0.61
CA THR A 21 8.08 -13.61 2.02
C THR A 21 7.04 -12.80 2.79
N GLY A 22 6.96 -11.49 2.57
CA GLY A 22 6.02 -10.58 3.24
C GLY A 22 6.37 -10.24 4.70
N MET A 23 6.46 -11.21 5.60
CA MET A 23 6.75 -11.03 7.03
C MET A 23 8.03 -11.77 7.46
N ALA A 24 8.85 -11.15 8.30
CA ALA A 24 10.09 -11.78 8.76
C ALA A 24 9.82 -12.99 9.68
N SER A 25 10.73 -13.96 9.68
CA SER A 25 10.61 -15.20 10.47
C SER A 25 10.61 -14.97 11.99
N ASP A 26 11.13 -13.83 12.45
CA ASP A 26 11.08 -13.39 13.85
C ASP A 26 9.80 -12.62 14.22
N GLY A 27 8.84 -12.55 13.29
CA GLY A 27 7.60 -11.78 13.41
C GLY A 27 7.78 -10.27 13.27
N GLY A 28 8.97 -9.81 12.86
CA GLY A 28 9.24 -8.42 12.49
C GLY A 28 8.80 -8.09 11.07
N LEU A 29 9.04 -6.84 10.68
CA LEU A 29 8.73 -6.31 9.35
C LEU A 29 10.03 -6.08 8.60
N TYR A 30 10.06 -6.36 7.30
CA TYR A 30 11.22 -6.04 6.48
C TYR A 30 11.22 -4.55 6.09
N VAL A 31 12.36 -3.89 6.32
CA VAL A 31 12.65 -2.51 5.92
C VAL A 31 14.00 -2.45 5.23
N PRO A 32 14.25 -1.49 4.33
CA PRO A 32 15.53 -1.39 3.65
C PRO A 32 16.64 -1.08 4.67
N GLU A 33 17.77 -1.74 4.52
CA GLU A 33 18.95 -1.53 5.39
C GLU A 33 19.49 -0.10 5.27
N THR A 34 19.47 0.45 4.06
CA THR A 34 19.79 1.85 3.77
C THR A 34 18.66 2.50 3.00
N LEU A 35 18.40 3.76 3.27
CA LEU A 35 17.38 4.52 2.54
C LEU A 35 18.04 5.26 1.37
N PRO A 36 17.56 5.09 0.12
CA PRO A 36 17.97 5.92 -1.00
C PRO A 36 17.61 7.39 -0.75
N GLU A 37 18.47 8.31 -1.13
CA GLU A 37 18.22 9.75 -1.01
C GLU A 37 18.20 10.38 -2.40
N PHE A 38 17.29 11.33 -2.60
CA PHE A 38 17.20 12.16 -3.80
C PHE A 38 17.71 13.57 -3.48
N SER A 39 18.61 14.05 -4.32
CA SER A 39 19.00 15.45 -4.36
C SER A 39 17.83 16.36 -4.75
N ARG A 40 17.96 17.66 -4.48
CA ARG A 40 16.96 18.64 -4.92
C ARG A 40 16.87 18.65 -6.45
N GLU A 41 17.99 18.48 -7.14
CA GLU A 41 18.03 18.44 -8.60
C GLU A 41 17.23 17.24 -9.12
N GLU A 42 17.44 16.04 -8.57
CA GLU A 42 16.69 14.83 -8.94
C GLU A 42 15.18 14.97 -8.67
N LEU A 43 14.78 15.57 -7.53
CA LEU A 43 13.37 15.84 -7.24
C LEU A 43 12.77 16.86 -8.21
N ALA A 44 13.50 17.92 -8.54
CA ALA A 44 13.04 18.94 -9.48
C ALA A 44 12.86 18.36 -10.89
N GLU A 45 13.73 17.45 -11.32
CA GLU A 45 13.60 16.74 -12.60
C GLU A 45 12.37 15.84 -12.68
N MET A 46 11.81 15.42 -11.54
CA MET A 46 10.56 14.65 -11.52
C MET A 46 9.32 15.52 -11.75
N ALA A 47 9.44 16.85 -11.68
CA ALA A 47 8.33 17.75 -11.99
C ALA A 47 7.94 17.63 -13.47
N GLY A 48 6.64 17.40 -13.73
CA GLY A 48 6.11 17.27 -15.09
C GLY A 48 6.25 15.87 -15.72
N LEU A 49 6.91 14.92 -15.05
CA LEU A 49 6.95 13.53 -15.50
C LEU A 49 5.60 12.85 -15.27
N SER A 50 5.34 11.78 -16.04
CA SER A 50 4.16 10.94 -15.81
C SER A 50 4.28 10.19 -14.47
N TYR A 51 3.14 9.79 -13.89
CA TYR A 51 3.16 9.04 -12.63
C TYR A 51 3.99 7.75 -12.73
N ALA A 52 3.90 7.03 -13.84
CA ALA A 52 4.68 5.82 -14.08
C ALA A 52 6.19 6.07 -14.14
N GLU A 53 6.62 7.20 -14.73
CA GLU A 53 8.04 7.58 -14.74
C GLU A 53 8.54 7.94 -13.33
N ILE A 54 7.76 8.74 -12.58
CA ILE A 54 8.08 9.06 -11.19
C ILE A 54 8.16 7.77 -10.36
N ALA A 55 7.20 6.86 -10.53
CA ALA A 55 7.19 5.57 -9.85
C ALA A 55 8.45 4.76 -10.15
N PHE A 56 8.83 4.64 -11.43
CA PHE A 56 10.05 3.95 -11.81
C PHE A 56 11.28 4.55 -11.13
N ARG A 57 11.46 5.88 -11.18
CA ARG A 57 12.61 6.55 -10.56
C ARG A 57 12.64 6.39 -9.05
N VAL A 58 11.50 6.56 -8.37
CA VAL A 58 11.38 6.42 -6.91
C VAL A 58 11.65 4.99 -6.46
N MET A 59 11.17 3.99 -7.21
CA MET A 59 11.23 2.59 -6.79
C MET A 59 12.50 1.86 -7.24
N LYS A 60 13.14 2.28 -8.34
CA LYS A 60 14.33 1.63 -8.89
C LYS A 60 15.45 1.38 -7.86
N PRO A 61 15.82 2.33 -6.99
CA PRO A 61 16.87 2.10 -5.99
C PRO A 61 16.53 1.00 -4.96
N PHE A 62 15.24 0.79 -4.68
CA PHE A 62 14.78 -0.28 -3.78
C PHE A 62 14.82 -1.66 -4.46
N VAL A 63 14.54 -1.72 -5.77
CA VAL A 63 14.62 -2.95 -6.58
C VAL A 63 16.07 -3.37 -6.80
N ASN A 64 16.98 -2.40 -6.98
CA ASN A 64 18.43 -2.60 -7.02
C ASN A 64 18.89 -3.73 -7.97
N GLY A 65 18.38 -3.74 -9.20
CA GLY A 65 18.81 -4.68 -10.25
C GLY A 65 18.26 -6.11 -10.13
N GLU A 66 17.38 -6.40 -9.16
CA GLU A 66 16.68 -7.70 -9.07
C GLU A 66 15.73 -7.94 -10.26
N ILE A 67 15.28 -6.86 -10.88
CA ILE A 67 14.54 -6.80 -12.15
C ILE A 67 15.30 -5.80 -13.03
N ASP A 68 15.51 -6.14 -14.30
CA ASP A 68 16.12 -5.21 -15.25
C ASP A 68 15.22 -3.99 -15.51
N ASP A 69 15.83 -2.86 -15.89
CA ASP A 69 15.15 -1.58 -16.02
C ASP A 69 13.99 -1.61 -17.04
N ALA A 70 14.15 -2.33 -18.16
CA ALA A 70 13.13 -2.37 -19.20
C ALA A 70 11.91 -3.16 -18.72
N THR A 71 12.14 -4.32 -18.10
CA THR A 71 11.07 -5.14 -17.52
C THR A 71 10.38 -4.41 -16.37
N PHE A 72 11.13 -3.79 -15.45
CA PHE A 72 10.53 -3.09 -14.31
C PHE A 72 9.68 -1.91 -14.77
N ARG A 73 10.15 -1.16 -15.77
CA ARG A 73 9.40 -0.07 -16.40
C ARG A 73 8.10 -0.55 -17.04
N SER A 74 8.10 -1.71 -17.70
CA SER A 74 6.87 -2.31 -18.26
C SER A 74 5.87 -2.63 -17.16
N ILE A 75 6.32 -3.34 -16.10
CA ILE A 75 5.50 -3.71 -14.94
C ILE A 75 4.83 -2.47 -14.32
N VAL A 76 5.60 -1.41 -14.09
CA VAL A 76 5.12 -0.16 -13.51
C VAL A 76 4.09 0.53 -14.41
N THR A 77 4.36 0.58 -15.71
CA THR A 77 3.47 1.21 -16.70
C THR A 77 2.14 0.46 -16.77
N GLU A 78 2.19 -0.87 -16.87
CA GLU A 78 1.00 -1.71 -16.92
C GLU A 78 0.18 -1.66 -15.62
N ALA A 79 0.84 -1.58 -14.46
CA ALA A 79 0.17 -1.44 -13.17
C ALA A 79 -0.68 -0.17 -13.13
N TYR A 80 -0.11 0.97 -13.49
CA TYR A 80 -0.79 2.26 -13.38
C TYR A 80 -1.70 2.60 -14.57
N ALA A 81 -1.57 1.89 -15.70
CA ALA A 81 -2.53 1.96 -16.81
C ALA A 81 -3.93 1.43 -16.44
N THR A 82 -4.07 0.71 -15.31
CA THR A 82 -5.37 0.25 -14.80
C THR A 82 -6.21 1.34 -14.14
N PHE A 83 -5.65 2.54 -13.96
CA PHE A 83 -6.34 3.67 -13.35
C PHE A 83 -7.09 4.47 -14.42
N ASN A 84 -8.33 4.84 -14.11
CA ASN A 84 -9.21 5.60 -15.01
C ASN A 84 -8.95 7.11 -14.95
N HIS A 85 -7.69 7.51 -14.81
CA HIS A 85 -7.24 8.90 -14.80
C HIS A 85 -5.77 8.98 -15.20
N ASP A 86 -5.42 9.82 -16.18
CA ASP A 86 -4.06 9.90 -16.74
C ASP A 86 -2.99 10.25 -15.70
N ALA A 87 -3.33 11.11 -14.73
CA ALA A 87 -2.45 11.45 -13.62
C ALA A 87 -2.34 10.35 -12.54
N VAL A 88 -3.13 9.27 -12.62
CA VAL A 88 -3.28 8.16 -11.66
C VAL A 88 -3.84 8.59 -10.30
N VAL A 89 -3.22 9.59 -9.66
CA VAL A 89 -3.61 10.19 -8.39
C VAL A 89 -3.67 11.73 -8.52
N PRO A 90 -4.70 12.30 -9.16
CA PRO A 90 -4.78 13.74 -9.38
C PRO A 90 -4.96 14.53 -8.07
N LEU A 91 -4.47 15.78 -8.09
CA LEU A 91 -4.73 16.78 -7.06
C LEU A 91 -5.96 17.60 -7.44
N LYS A 92 -6.92 17.70 -6.52
CA LYS A 92 -8.07 18.58 -6.62
C LYS A 92 -7.96 19.69 -5.60
N GLN A 93 -7.86 20.93 -6.07
CA GLN A 93 -7.88 22.09 -5.17
C GLN A 93 -9.26 22.24 -4.51
N LEU A 94 -9.29 22.37 -3.19
CA LEU A 94 -10.49 22.58 -2.39
C LEU A 94 -10.57 24.01 -1.83
N ASP A 95 -9.42 24.62 -1.58
CA ASP A 95 -9.29 26.00 -1.09
C ASP A 95 -7.93 26.59 -1.54
N ALA A 96 -7.65 27.84 -1.22
CA ALA A 96 -6.47 28.60 -1.62
C ALA A 96 -5.15 27.83 -1.47
N ASN A 97 -5.04 27.01 -0.42
CA ASN A 97 -3.86 26.22 -0.12
C ASN A 97 -4.22 24.85 0.48
N HIS A 98 -5.34 24.29 0.03
CA HIS A 98 -5.85 23.00 0.49
C HIS A 98 -6.18 22.14 -0.73
N PHE A 99 -5.48 21.03 -0.87
CA PHE A 99 -5.65 20.11 -1.99
C PHE A 99 -6.04 18.72 -1.51
N LEU A 100 -6.93 18.08 -2.24
CA LEU A 100 -7.28 16.67 -2.11
C LEU A 100 -6.44 15.86 -3.10
N LEU A 101 -5.63 14.92 -2.61
CA LEU A 101 -5.03 13.88 -3.46
C LEU A 101 -6.00 12.70 -3.64
N GLU A 102 -6.56 12.56 -4.84
CA GLU A 102 -7.56 11.56 -5.17
C GLU A 102 -6.91 10.20 -5.48
N GLN A 103 -6.89 9.30 -4.50
CA GLN A 103 -6.30 7.95 -4.64
C GLN A 103 -7.35 6.87 -4.95
N PHE A 104 -8.43 7.22 -5.66
CA PHE A 104 -9.58 6.34 -5.87
C PHE A 104 -9.94 6.16 -7.35
N HIS A 105 -9.01 6.45 -8.25
CA HIS A 105 -9.21 6.24 -9.70
C HIS A 105 -8.76 4.86 -10.18
N GLY A 106 -8.29 4.01 -9.26
CA GLY A 106 -7.99 2.61 -9.55
C GLY A 106 -9.24 1.75 -9.72
N PRO A 107 -9.09 0.47 -10.12
CA PRO A 107 -10.19 -0.41 -10.48
C PRO A 107 -11.20 -0.67 -9.36
N THR A 108 -10.80 -0.47 -8.10
CA THR A 108 -11.67 -0.74 -6.94
C THR A 108 -12.08 0.51 -6.19
N LEU A 109 -11.72 1.68 -6.70
CA LEU A 109 -12.05 2.99 -6.15
C LEU A 109 -11.49 3.22 -4.74
N ALA A 110 -10.32 2.63 -4.45
CA ALA A 110 -9.66 2.72 -3.16
C ALA A 110 -8.13 2.85 -3.31
N PHE A 111 -7.49 3.57 -2.39
CA PHE A 111 -6.04 3.84 -2.43
C PHE A 111 -5.16 2.58 -2.41
N LYS A 112 -5.73 1.44 -1.98
CA LYS A 112 -5.02 0.15 -1.97
C LYS A 112 -4.67 -0.32 -3.38
N ASP A 113 -5.39 0.15 -4.40
CA ASP A 113 -5.11 -0.15 -5.80
C ASP A 113 -3.69 0.26 -6.20
N VAL A 114 -3.19 1.39 -5.68
CA VAL A 114 -1.84 1.92 -6.04
C VAL A 114 -0.74 0.90 -5.73
N ALA A 115 -0.89 0.21 -4.61
CA ALA A 115 0.07 -0.79 -4.17
C ALA A 115 -0.22 -2.18 -4.75
N LEU A 116 -1.50 -2.59 -4.76
CA LEU A 116 -1.87 -3.97 -5.08
C LEU A 116 -1.81 -4.28 -6.57
N GLN A 117 -2.03 -3.28 -7.45
CA GLN A 117 -1.82 -3.45 -8.89
C GLN A 117 -0.36 -3.71 -9.25
N LEU A 118 0.57 -3.08 -8.53
CA LEU A 118 2.00 -3.33 -8.69
C LEU A 118 2.41 -4.66 -8.05
N LEU A 119 1.95 -4.94 -6.83
CA LEU A 119 2.34 -6.13 -6.07
C LEU A 119 1.99 -7.43 -6.80
N GLY A 120 0.79 -7.54 -7.38
CA GLY A 120 0.41 -8.75 -8.13
C GLY A 120 1.36 -9.05 -9.28
N ARG A 121 1.71 -8.03 -10.07
CA ARG A 121 2.68 -8.14 -11.18
C ARG A 121 4.09 -8.49 -10.71
N LEU A 122 4.55 -7.89 -9.60
CA LEU A 122 5.85 -8.22 -9.02
C LEU A 122 5.93 -9.67 -8.53
N LEU A 123 4.88 -10.12 -7.82
CA LEU A 123 4.79 -11.51 -7.36
C LEU A 123 4.78 -12.47 -8.55
N ASP A 124 3.96 -12.22 -9.56
CA ASP A 124 3.88 -13.06 -10.75
C ASP A 124 5.20 -13.10 -11.52
N HIS A 125 5.87 -11.95 -11.68
CA HIS A 125 7.20 -11.87 -12.29
C HIS A 125 8.22 -12.76 -11.56
N PHE A 126 8.32 -12.65 -10.23
CA PHE A 126 9.28 -13.42 -9.45
C PHE A 126 8.94 -14.91 -9.39
N LEU A 127 7.66 -15.25 -9.32
CA LEU A 127 7.21 -16.65 -9.38
C LEU A 127 7.53 -17.28 -10.74
N LYS A 128 7.27 -16.56 -11.83
CA LYS A 128 7.65 -16.97 -13.19
C LYS A 128 9.16 -17.16 -13.32
N LYS A 129 9.97 -16.24 -12.79
CA LYS A 129 11.44 -16.33 -12.76
C LYS A 129 11.93 -17.60 -12.03
N ARG A 130 11.23 -18.02 -10.97
CA ARG A 130 11.54 -19.23 -10.20
C ARG A 130 10.94 -20.52 -10.76
N GLY A 131 10.03 -20.44 -11.74
CA GLY A 131 9.25 -21.59 -12.18
C GLY A 131 8.31 -22.12 -11.08
N GLU A 132 7.87 -21.24 -10.18
CA GLU A 132 7.03 -21.57 -9.02
C GLU A 132 5.61 -21.03 -9.21
N ARG A 133 4.66 -21.61 -8.44
CA ARG A 133 3.32 -21.07 -8.26
C ARG A 133 3.08 -20.77 -6.78
N ALA A 134 2.23 -19.79 -6.49
CA ALA A 134 1.83 -19.50 -5.13
C ALA A 134 0.32 -19.25 -5.01
N VAL A 135 -0.17 -19.42 -3.79
CA VAL A 135 -1.56 -19.19 -3.42
C VAL A 135 -1.64 -18.00 -2.48
N ILE A 136 -2.43 -16.99 -2.83
CA ILE A 136 -2.76 -15.89 -1.95
C ILE A 136 -4.03 -16.26 -1.21
N MET A 137 -4.00 -16.25 0.12
CA MET A 137 -5.19 -16.44 0.94
C MET A 137 -5.38 -15.23 1.85
N GLY A 138 -6.59 -14.65 1.83
CA GLY A 138 -6.89 -13.43 2.58
C GLY A 138 -8.31 -13.41 3.13
N ALA A 139 -8.49 -12.66 4.21
CA ALA A 139 -9.80 -12.35 4.79
C ALA A 139 -10.09 -10.86 4.61
N THR A 140 -11.34 -10.52 4.29
CA THR A 140 -11.72 -9.13 4.05
C THR A 140 -13.10 -8.79 4.62
N SER A 141 -13.25 -7.53 5.03
CA SER A 141 -14.53 -6.89 5.30
C SER A 141 -15.06 -6.06 4.12
N GLY A 142 -14.31 -6.01 3.00
CA GLY A 142 -14.68 -5.31 1.78
C GLY A 142 -13.47 -4.97 0.89
N ASP A 143 -13.07 -3.69 0.89
CA ASP A 143 -12.15 -3.11 -0.11
C ASP A 143 -10.80 -3.82 -0.30
N THR A 144 -10.18 -4.31 0.78
CA THR A 144 -8.86 -4.97 0.66
C THR A 144 -8.93 -6.20 -0.22
N GLY A 145 -10.01 -6.97 -0.10
CA GLY A 145 -10.28 -8.13 -0.96
C GLY A 145 -10.47 -7.72 -2.42
N SER A 146 -11.27 -6.69 -2.69
CA SER A 146 -11.47 -6.18 -4.06
C SER A 146 -10.14 -5.83 -4.72
N ALA A 147 -9.33 -5.01 -4.03
CA ALA A 147 -8.07 -4.51 -4.59
C ALA A 147 -7.03 -5.64 -4.78
N ALA A 148 -7.03 -6.65 -3.90
CA ALA A 148 -6.16 -7.81 -4.05
C ALA A 148 -6.59 -8.69 -5.24
N ILE A 149 -7.90 -8.90 -5.42
CA ILE A 149 -8.47 -9.65 -6.55
C ILE A 149 -8.11 -8.96 -7.87
N GLU A 150 -8.42 -7.68 -8.02
CA GLU A 150 -8.09 -6.93 -9.24
C GLU A 150 -6.57 -6.85 -9.46
N GLY A 151 -5.78 -6.84 -8.40
CA GLY A 151 -4.31 -6.87 -8.48
C GLY A 151 -3.75 -8.20 -8.98
N CYS A 152 -4.45 -9.32 -8.78
CA CYS A 152 -3.94 -10.67 -9.09
C CYS A 152 -4.66 -11.38 -10.24
N ARG A 153 -5.82 -10.87 -10.70
CA ARG A 153 -6.66 -11.52 -11.73
C ARG A 153 -5.99 -11.78 -13.08
N HIS A 154 -4.87 -11.13 -13.34
CA HIS A 154 -4.10 -11.23 -14.59
C HIS A 154 -2.82 -12.04 -14.44
N CYS A 155 -2.54 -12.55 -13.23
CA CYS A 155 -1.33 -13.29 -12.92
C CYS A 155 -1.47 -14.76 -13.30
N ASP A 156 -0.47 -15.30 -14.00
CA ASP A 156 -0.49 -16.69 -14.45
C ASP A 156 -0.06 -17.66 -13.33
N ASN A 157 0.80 -17.21 -12.41
CA ASN A 157 1.47 -18.05 -11.41
C ASN A 157 0.91 -17.86 -9.99
N LEU A 158 -0.24 -17.17 -9.88
CA LEU A 158 -0.91 -16.89 -8.62
C LEU A 158 -2.37 -17.33 -8.68
N ASP A 159 -2.80 -18.07 -7.65
CA ASP A 159 -4.21 -18.29 -7.36
C ASP A 159 -4.60 -17.50 -6.11
N ILE A 160 -5.72 -16.78 -6.13
CA ILE A 160 -6.17 -15.93 -5.03
C ILE A 160 -7.50 -16.40 -4.43
N PHE A 161 -7.50 -16.66 -3.13
CA PHE A 161 -8.64 -17.07 -2.33
C PHE A 161 -8.98 -15.98 -1.31
N ILE A 162 -10.12 -15.29 -1.51
CA ILE A 162 -10.59 -14.25 -0.60
C ILE A 162 -11.83 -14.73 0.16
N LEU A 163 -11.68 -14.87 1.47
CA LEU A 163 -12.74 -15.18 2.42
C LEU A 163 -13.42 -13.89 2.86
N HIS A 164 -14.74 -13.85 2.78
CA HIS A 164 -15.53 -12.74 3.31
C HIS A 164 -16.81 -13.25 3.99
N PRO A 165 -17.31 -12.57 5.04
CA PRO A 165 -18.52 -13.01 5.71
C PRO A 165 -19.76 -12.80 4.85
N HIS A 166 -20.53 -13.87 4.66
CA HIS A 166 -21.76 -13.89 3.87
C HIS A 166 -22.76 -12.84 4.40
N ASN A 167 -23.29 -12.01 3.50
CA ASN A 167 -24.24 -10.92 3.80
C ASN A 167 -23.76 -9.88 4.85
N ARG A 168 -22.44 -9.75 5.07
CA ARG A 168 -21.86 -8.75 6.00
C ARG A 168 -20.84 -7.82 5.34
N VAL A 169 -20.79 -7.82 4.01
CA VAL A 169 -20.00 -6.88 3.20
C VAL A 169 -20.97 -5.99 2.42
N SER A 170 -20.62 -4.72 2.17
CA SER A 170 -21.50 -3.84 1.39
C SER A 170 -21.72 -4.38 -0.03
N GLU A 171 -22.88 -4.09 -0.61
CA GLU A 171 -23.24 -4.65 -1.92
C GLU A 171 -22.25 -4.24 -3.03
N VAL A 172 -21.74 -3.00 -2.99
CA VAL A 172 -20.73 -2.51 -3.95
C VAL A 172 -19.44 -3.33 -3.85
N GLN A 173 -18.91 -3.51 -2.63
CA GLN A 173 -17.69 -4.28 -2.39
C GLN A 173 -17.88 -5.76 -2.73
N ARG A 174 -19.01 -6.34 -2.35
CA ARG A 174 -19.35 -7.73 -2.69
C ARG A 174 -19.34 -7.93 -4.19
N ARG A 175 -19.97 -7.02 -4.96
CA ARG A 175 -19.95 -7.07 -6.44
C ARG A 175 -18.54 -6.95 -6.99
N GLN A 176 -17.76 -5.97 -6.55
CA GLN A 176 -16.35 -5.81 -6.95
C GLN A 176 -15.53 -7.10 -6.76
N MET A 177 -15.79 -7.87 -5.71
CA MET A 177 -15.06 -9.12 -5.49
C MET A 177 -15.66 -10.34 -6.20
N THR A 178 -16.97 -10.36 -6.49
CA THR A 178 -17.68 -11.56 -7.00
C THR A 178 -17.98 -11.52 -8.49
N SER A 179 -17.86 -10.35 -9.14
CA SER A 179 -18.08 -10.20 -10.59
C SER A 179 -16.80 -10.28 -11.43
N VAL A 180 -15.64 -10.55 -10.80
CA VAL A 180 -14.38 -10.74 -11.51
C VAL A 180 -14.32 -12.17 -12.04
N LEU A 181 -14.52 -12.31 -13.35
CA LEU A 181 -14.48 -13.60 -14.03
C LEU A 181 -13.04 -13.90 -14.48
N ALA A 182 -12.25 -14.50 -13.59
CA ALA A 182 -10.89 -14.95 -13.86
C ALA A 182 -10.66 -16.34 -13.26
N ASN A 183 -9.95 -17.21 -13.99
CA ASN A 183 -9.78 -18.62 -13.61
C ASN A 183 -8.98 -18.82 -12.31
N ASN A 184 -8.19 -17.83 -11.92
CA ASN A 184 -7.33 -17.86 -10.75
C ASN A 184 -7.92 -17.10 -9.55
N VAL A 185 -9.17 -16.60 -9.65
CA VAL A 185 -9.83 -15.83 -8.59
C VAL A 185 -10.93 -16.67 -7.96
N PHE A 186 -10.79 -16.93 -6.66
CA PHE A 186 -11.71 -17.71 -5.86
C PHE A 186 -12.26 -16.88 -4.70
N ASN A 187 -13.53 -16.51 -4.81
CA ASN A 187 -14.22 -15.75 -3.78
C ASN A 187 -15.09 -16.68 -2.92
N ILE A 188 -14.80 -16.73 -1.62
CA ILE A 188 -15.43 -17.64 -0.67
C ILE A 188 -16.27 -16.81 0.32
N ALA A 189 -17.59 -16.85 0.15
CA ALA A 189 -18.50 -16.33 1.16
C ALA A 189 -18.62 -17.35 2.30
N ILE A 190 -18.23 -16.97 3.51
CA ILE A 190 -18.29 -17.84 4.69
C ILE A 190 -19.53 -17.54 5.55
N GLU A 191 -20.15 -18.57 6.10
CA GLU A 191 -21.19 -18.42 7.11
C GLU A 191 -20.54 -18.14 8.47
N GLY A 192 -20.37 -16.85 8.78
CA GLY A 192 -19.67 -16.41 9.98
C GLY A 192 -19.45 -14.90 10.01
N ASN A 193 -18.48 -14.45 10.79
CA ASN A 193 -18.05 -13.05 10.89
C ASN A 193 -16.60 -12.87 10.36
N PHE A 194 -16.10 -11.63 10.38
CA PHE A 194 -14.76 -11.33 9.87
C PHE A 194 -13.64 -11.99 10.69
N ASP A 195 -13.80 -12.13 12.00
CA ASP A 195 -12.82 -12.78 12.87
C ASP A 195 -12.74 -14.29 12.55
N ASP A 196 -13.85 -14.92 12.19
CA ASP A 196 -13.86 -16.32 11.73
C ASP A 196 -13.05 -16.47 10.43
N ALA A 197 -13.26 -15.59 9.44
CA ALA A 197 -12.47 -15.57 8.21
C ALA A 197 -10.97 -15.40 8.52
N GLN A 198 -10.63 -14.46 9.41
CA GLN A 198 -9.25 -14.20 9.80
C GLN A 198 -8.63 -15.40 10.53
N ALA A 199 -9.41 -16.10 11.38
CA ALA A 199 -8.97 -17.31 12.07
C ALA A 199 -8.69 -18.45 11.08
N MET A 200 -9.56 -18.65 10.09
CA MET A 200 -9.35 -19.65 9.02
C MET A 200 -8.05 -19.38 8.25
N VAL A 201 -7.83 -18.12 7.82
CA VAL A 201 -6.59 -17.74 7.12
C VAL A 201 -5.37 -18.02 8.00
N LYS A 202 -5.39 -17.65 9.28
CA LYS A 202 -4.29 -17.93 10.22
C LYS A 202 -4.02 -19.43 10.36
N ALA A 203 -5.08 -20.25 10.47
CA ALA A 203 -4.94 -21.70 10.55
C ALA A 203 -4.28 -22.26 9.27
N SER A 204 -4.67 -21.78 8.09
CA SER A 204 -4.06 -22.19 6.82
C SER A 204 -2.59 -21.78 6.70
N PHE A 205 -2.16 -20.66 7.29
CA PHE A 205 -0.73 -20.31 7.34
C PHE A 205 0.06 -21.21 8.28
N ALA A 206 -0.57 -21.76 9.33
CA ALA A 206 0.05 -22.69 10.28
C ALA A 206 0.15 -24.13 9.74
N ASP A 207 -0.81 -24.56 8.92
CA ASP A 207 -0.81 -25.88 8.28
C ASP A 207 -1.04 -25.73 6.76
N GLN A 208 0.03 -25.91 5.99
CA GLN A 208 0.03 -25.80 4.53
C GLN A 208 0.11 -27.17 3.83
N THR A 209 -0.13 -28.28 4.55
CA THR A 209 -0.05 -29.64 3.98
C THR A 209 -1.00 -29.85 2.80
N PHE A 210 -2.09 -29.07 2.72
CA PHE A 210 -3.06 -29.10 1.64
C PHE A 210 -2.56 -28.52 0.30
N LEU A 211 -1.39 -27.87 0.28
CA LEU A 211 -0.92 -27.12 -0.89
C LEU A 211 -0.12 -27.93 -1.92
N ASN A 212 0.09 -29.24 -1.73
CA ASN A 212 0.65 -30.18 -2.72
C ASN A 212 1.85 -29.63 -3.54
N GLY A 213 2.82 -28.99 -2.87
CA GLY A 213 4.03 -28.44 -3.49
C GLY A 213 3.96 -26.95 -3.87
N THR A 214 2.82 -26.29 -3.69
CA THR A 214 2.70 -24.82 -3.70
C THR A 214 2.83 -24.25 -2.29
N ARG A 215 2.85 -22.92 -2.16
CA ARG A 215 2.94 -22.22 -0.85
C ARG A 215 1.93 -21.08 -0.73
N LEU A 216 1.51 -20.79 0.50
CA LEU A 216 0.77 -19.57 0.79
C LEU A 216 1.71 -18.36 0.75
N VAL A 217 1.26 -17.29 0.12
CA VAL A 217 1.89 -15.97 0.17
C VAL A 217 0.93 -14.98 0.83
N ALA A 218 1.42 -14.28 1.85
CA ALA A 218 0.64 -13.28 2.55
C ALA A 218 0.65 -11.94 1.79
N VAL A 219 -0.50 -11.53 1.28
CA VAL A 219 -0.73 -10.19 0.69
C VAL A 219 -1.32 -9.26 1.74
N ASN A 220 -0.55 -9.04 2.81
CA ASN A 220 -0.95 -8.23 3.96
C ASN A 220 -0.45 -6.78 3.83
N SER A 221 -0.90 -5.87 4.72
CA SER A 221 -0.55 -4.45 4.66
C SER A 221 0.90 -4.13 5.06
N ILE A 222 1.67 -5.15 5.43
CA ILE A 222 3.05 -5.03 5.90
C ILE A 222 4.09 -5.42 4.85
N ASN A 223 3.67 -5.99 3.71
CA ASN A 223 4.58 -6.30 2.61
C ASN A 223 5.28 -5.03 2.12
N TRP A 224 6.62 -5.06 2.07
CA TRP A 224 7.45 -3.90 1.74
C TRP A 224 7.08 -3.24 0.40
N ALA A 225 6.79 -4.03 -0.64
CA ALA A 225 6.44 -3.46 -1.95
C ALA A 225 5.17 -2.61 -1.91
N ARG A 226 4.27 -2.85 -0.95
CA ARG A 226 3.09 -1.99 -0.77
C ARG A 226 3.46 -0.63 -0.22
N ILE A 227 4.36 -0.58 0.76
CA ILE A 227 4.86 0.67 1.33
C ILE A 227 5.65 1.43 0.27
N MET A 228 6.56 0.74 -0.44
CA MET A 228 7.36 1.30 -1.52
C MET A 228 6.50 1.99 -2.60
N ALA A 229 5.44 1.31 -3.07
CA ALA A 229 4.53 1.89 -4.07
C ALA A 229 3.78 3.13 -3.55
N GLN A 230 3.54 3.21 -2.24
CA GLN A 230 2.86 4.34 -1.61
C GLN A 230 3.77 5.58 -1.47
N ILE A 231 5.09 5.42 -1.44
CA ILE A 231 6.05 6.55 -1.42
C ILE A 231 5.84 7.43 -2.66
N VAL A 232 5.53 6.81 -3.80
CA VAL A 232 5.44 7.46 -5.11
C VAL A 232 4.45 8.62 -5.11
N TYR A 233 3.25 8.47 -4.56
CA TYR A 233 2.26 9.55 -4.62
C TYR A 233 2.59 10.71 -3.69
N TYR A 234 3.43 10.53 -2.67
CA TYR A 234 3.97 11.64 -1.88
C TYR A 234 4.97 12.45 -2.71
N VAL A 235 5.87 11.77 -3.42
CA VAL A 235 6.83 12.43 -4.32
C VAL A 235 6.09 13.12 -5.46
N ALA A 236 5.19 12.41 -6.16
CA ALA A 236 4.43 12.94 -7.29
C ALA A 236 3.58 14.16 -6.91
N SER A 237 2.83 14.08 -5.79
CA SER A 237 2.05 15.24 -5.32
C SER A 237 2.93 16.36 -4.79
N GLY A 238 4.04 16.04 -4.13
CA GLY A 238 5.02 17.00 -3.65
C GLY A 238 5.61 17.83 -4.79
N VAL A 239 6.14 17.19 -5.84
CA VAL A 239 6.75 17.88 -6.99
C VAL A 239 5.70 18.62 -7.82
N ALA A 240 4.48 18.09 -7.96
CA ALA A 240 3.36 18.79 -8.59
C ALA A 240 2.97 20.06 -7.82
N LEU A 241 3.12 20.04 -6.50
CA LEU A 241 2.97 21.19 -5.63
C LEU A 241 4.30 21.91 -5.41
N GLY A 242 5.30 21.85 -6.29
CA GLY A 242 6.47 22.71 -6.24
C GLY A 242 7.59 22.30 -5.28
N ALA A 243 7.58 21.09 -4.74
CA ALA A 243 8.80 20.49 -4.23
C ALA A 243 9.83 20.36 -5.37
N PRO A 244 11.13 20.54 -5.12
CA PRO A 244 11.75 20.74 -3.81
C PRO A 244 11.93 22.22 -3.41
N HIS A 245 11.29 23.16 -4.11
CA HIS A 245 11.44 24.60 -3.87
C HIS A 245 10.57 25.12 -2.72
N ARG A 246 9.53 24.38 -2.32
CA ARG A 246 8.75 24.64 -1.12
C ARG A 246 8.38 23.34 -0.41
N GLU A 247 8.06 23.46 0.87
CA GLU A 247 7.58 22.35 1.67
C GLU A 247 6.08 22.10 1.45
N VAL A 248 5.68 20.85 1.64
CA VAL A 248 4.28 20.42 1.62
C VAL A 248 3.95 19.74 2.95
N SER A 249 2.79 20.02 3.54
CA SER A 249 2.26 19.25 4.68
C SER A 249 1.28 18.20 4.19
N PHE A 250 1.20 17.04 4.83
CA PHE A 250 0.28 15.96 4.45
C PHE A 250 -0.61 15.53 5.61
N CYS A 251 -1.94 15.61 5.44
CA CYS A 251 -2.90 14.98 6.37
C CYS A 251 -3.35 13.62 5.85
N VAL A 252 -3.21 12.58 6.66
CA VAL A 252 -3.43 11.19 6.23
C VAL A 252 -4.37 10.49 7.20
N PRO A 253 -5.56 10.08 6.74
CA PRO A 253 -6.43 9.19 7.48
C PRO A 253 -5.78 7.82 7.72
N SER A 254 -5.63 7.44 8.97
CA SER A 254 -4.68 6.40 9.39
C SER A 254 -5.29 5.34 10.28
N ALA A 255 -4.91 4.10 10.01
CA ALA A 255 -5.17 2.92 10.85
C ALA A 255 -3.87 2.10 11.02
N ASN A 256 -3.55 1.22 10.07
CA ASN A 256 -2.34 0.37 10.12
C ASN A 256 -1.02 1.09 9.84
N PHE A 257 -1.01 2.43 9.82
CA PHE A 257 0.15 3.30 9.67
C PHE A 257 0.96 3.24 8.36
N GLY A 258 0.78 2.23 7.50
CA GLY A 258 1.57 2.06 6.27
C GLY A 258 1.59 3.26 5.33
N ASN A 259 0.45 3.94 5.15
CA ASN A 259 0.35 5.13 4.29
C ASN A 259 1.21 6.29 4.82
N VAL A 260 1.04 6.66 6.11
CA VAL A 260 1.87 7.69 6.77
C VAL A 260 3.34 7.30 6.77
N PHE A 261 3.64 6.02 7.01
CA PHE A 261 5.02 5.54 7.00
C PHE A 261 5.65 5.70 5.61
N ALA A 262 4.93 5.44 4.53
CA ALA A 262 5.42 5.73 3.17
C ALA A 262 5.71 7.23 2.95
N GLY A 263 4.86 8.11 3.50
CA GLY A 263 5.12 9.55 3.49
C GLY A 263 6.37 9.92 4.28
N TYR A 264 6.54 9.35 5.47
CA TYR A 264 7.74 9.52 6.28
C TYR A 264 9.00 9.02 5.54
N MET A 265 8.91 7.91 4.82
CA MET A 265 10.00 7.44 3.96
C MET A 265 10.30 8.46 2.86
N ALA A 266 9.30 8.98 2.15
CA ALA A 266 9.51 10.03 1.15
C ALA A 266 10.23 11.27 1.72
N TYR A 267 9.86 11.70 2.93
CA TYR A 267 10.55 12.77 3.65
C TYR A 267 12.01 12.41 3.94
N LYS A 268 12.28 11.21 4.47
CA LYS A 268 13.63 10.74 4.77
C LYS A 268 14.48 10.51 3.51
N MET A 269 13.84 10.31 2.36
CA MET A 269 14.48 10.23 1.03
C MET A 269 14.76 11.61 0.41
N GLY A 270 14.42 12.72 1.08
CA GLY A 270 14.76 14.09 0.63
C GLY A 270 13.58 14.97 0.23
N LEU A 271 12.33 14.45 0.22
CA LEU A 271 11.16 15.28 -0.07
C LEU A 271 10.95 16.33 1.04
N PRO A 272 10.89 17.64 0.73
CA PRO A 272 10.66 18.67 1.75
C PRO A 272 9.22 18.61 2.26
N VAL A 273 9.05 18.06 3.47
CA VAL A 273 7.77 17.94 4.15
C VAL A 273 7.79 18.75 5.43
N LYS A 274 6.81 19.67 5.57
CA LYS A 274 6.69 20.50 6.75
C LYS A 274 6.06 19.75 7.94
N GLN A 275 5.03 18.96 7.67
CA GLN A 275 4.28 18.27 8.72
C GLN A 275 3.49 17.07 8.17
N PHE A 276 3.41 15.99 8.95
CA PHE A 276 2.42 14.94 8.79
C PHE A 276 1.33 15.07 9.85
N ILE A 277 0.06 15.07 9.43
CA ILE A 277 -1.10 15.05 10.33
C ILE A 277 -1.72 13.65 10.26
N ILE A 278 -1.73 12.94 11.38
CA ILE A 278 -2.29 11.58 11.47
C ILE A 278 -3.74 11.70 11.93
N ALA A 279 -4.67 11.58 10.99
CA ALA A 279 -6.10 11.64 11.29
C ALA A 279 -6.61 10.24 11.68
N THR A 280 -7.14 10.10 12.89
CA THR A 280 -7.73 8.85 13.39
C THR A 280 -9.24 9.00 13.61
N ASN A 281 -9.95 7.88 13.70
CA ASN A 281 -11.36 7.87 14.12
C ASN A 281 -11.45 7.56 15.63
N ALA A 282 -12.64 7.14 16.11
CA ALA A 282 -12.84 6.76 17.51
C ALA A 282 -11.92 5.62 18.00
N ASN A 283 -11.27 4.89 17.09
CA ASN A 283 -10.19 3.94 17.37
C ASN A 283 -8.86 4.69 17.21
N ASP A 284 -8.41 5.29 18.31
CA ASP A 284 -7.47 6.42 18.34
C ASP A 284 -6.09 6.07 18.89
N ILE A 285 -5.68 4.79 18.84
CA ILE A 285 -4.42 4.33 19.45
C ILE A 285 -3.21 5.17 19.00
N LEU A 286 -3.14 5.54 17.72
CA LEU A 286 -2.05 6.37 17.20
C LEU A 286 -2.07 7.79 17.77
N HIS A 287 -3.26 8.38 17.95
CA HIS A 287 -3.39 9.70 18.56
C HIS A 287 -2.91 9.68 20.00
N ARG A 288 -3.47 8.78 20.83
CA ARG A 288 -3.08 8.61 22.25
C ARG A 288 -1.61 8.27 22.44
N THR A 289 -1.02 7.53 21.50
CA THR A 289 0.41 7.22 21.54
C THR A 289 1.26 8.48 21.34
N LEU A 290 0.87 9.34 20.39
CA LEU A 290 1.64 10.55 20.07
C LEU A 290 1.39 11.69 21.05
N THR A 291 0.20 11.79 21.64
CA THR A 291 -0.15 12.84 22.61
C THR A 291 0.24 12.46 24.03
N ASP A 292 -0.04 11.23 24.43
CA ASP A 292 -0.03 10.81 25.84
C ASP A 292 0.93 9.64 26.12
N ASN A 293 1.69 9.19 25.11
CA ASN A 293 2.54 8.00 25.17
C ASN A 293 1.78 6.71 25.57
N ASP A 294 0.50 6.63 25.21
CA ASP A 294 -0.39 5.52 25.53
C ASP A 294 -0.64 4.60 24.31
N PHE A 295 0.14 3.52 24.21
CA PHE A 295 0.00 2.47 23.19
C PHE A 295 -0.88 1.29 23.65
N SER A 296 -1.77 1.49 24.65
CA SER A 296 -2.67 0.43 25.12
C SER A 296 -3.80 0.13 24.12
N LYS A 297 -4.16 -1.16 24.00
CA LYS A 297 -5.35 -1.57 23.24
C LYS A 297 -6.62 -1.22 24.01
N ARG A 298 -7.62 -0.72 23.29
CA ARG A 298 -8.99 -0.49 23.80
C ARG A 298 -9.99 -1.34 23.00
N SER A 299 -11.17 -1.54 23.57
CA SER A 299 -12.27 -2.20 22.87
C SER A 299 -12.59 -1.49 21.57
N TRP A 300 -12.72 -2.25 20.49
CA TRP A 300 -13.04 -1.71 19.17
C TRP A 300 -14.39 -0.99 19.21
N ARG A 301 -14.44 0.22 18.62
CA ARG A 301 -15.67 0.98 18.48
C ARG A 301 -16.09 1.02 17.01
N PRO A 302 -17.32 0.56 16.68
CA PRO A 302 -17.83 0.68 15.32
C PRO A 302 -17.88 2.16 14.94
N PRO A 303 -17.22 2.58 13.84
CA PRO A 303 -17.31 3.97 13.40
C PRO A 303 -18.73 4.25 12.90
N TRP A 304 -19.19 5.50 13.05
CA TRP A 304 -20.50 6.00 12.58
C TRP A 304 -20.76 5.73 11.09
N ARG A 305 -19.69 5.48 10.32
CA ARG A 305 -19.74 4.76 9.04
C ARG A 305 -18.77 3.57 9.18
N PRO A 306 -19.21 2.29 9.14
CA PRO A 306 -18.31 1.13 9.23
C PRO A 306 -17.18 1.20 8.18
N LEU A 307 -17.49 1.87 7.08
CA LEU A 307 -16.59 2.18 5.99
C LEU A 307 -15.58 3.30 6.30
N TRP A 308 -15.51 3.98 7.43
CA TRP A 308 -14.57 5.12 7.60
C TRP A 308 -13.07 4.74 7.47
N ILE A 309 -12.71 3.48 7.71
CA ILE A 309 -11.35 2.93 7.44
C ILE A 309 -11.14 2.62 5.94
N SER A 310 -12.23 2.57 5.19
CA SER A 310 -12.36 2.14 3.79
C SER A 310 -12.71 3.30 2.82
N TRP A 311 -13.50 4.27 3.28
CA TRP A 311 -14.07 5.43 2.61
C TRP A 311 -13.35 6.72 2.99
N CYS A 312 -12.06 6.65 3.30
CA CYS A 312 -11.18 7.77 2.99
C CYS A 312 -11.02 7.91 1.46
N ARG A 313 -12.16 8.16 0.82
CA ARG A 313 -12.33 8.81 -0.47
C ARG A 313 -11.89 10.27 -0.43
N LEU A 314 -11.49 10.80 0.73
CA LEU A 314 -11.13 12.19 0.88
C LEU A 314 -9.84 12.32 1.70
N THR A 315 -8.88 12.93 1.01
CA THR A 315 -7.81 13.80 1.50
C THR A 315 -6.62 13.09 2.10
N LEU A 316 -5.64 12.80 1.23
CA LEU A 316 -4.34 13.39 1.53
C LEU A 316 -4.53 14.91 1.35
N SER A 317 -4.60 15.65 2.45
CA SER A 317 -4.63 17.12 2.39
C SER A 317 -3.21 17.61 2.27
N ALA A 318 -2.87 18.20 1.13
CA ALA A 318 -1.59 18.86 0.94
C ALA A 318 -1.74 20.37 1.20
N CYS A 319 -0.99 20.94 2.15
CA CYS A 319 -1.00 22.38 2.46
C CYS A 319 0.44 22.94 2.45
N CYS A 320 0.69 24.06 1.74
CA CYS A 320 1.97 24.77 1.78
C CYS A 320 1.91 25.92 2.79
N LEU A 321 2.07 25.67 4.09
CA LEU A 321 1.97 26.74 5.09
C LEU A 321 3.11 27.75 4.93
N THR A 322 2.81 28.99 4.52
CA THR A 322 3.73 30.14 4.64
C THR A 322 4.13 30.37 6.10
N PRO A 323 5.38 30.77 6.39
CA PRO A 323 5.81 31.02 7.76
C PRO A 323 5.18 32.33 8.26
N THR A 324 4.09 32.23 9.02
CA THR A 324 3.76 33.30 9.96
C THR A 324 4.67 33.13 11.17
N ILE A 325 5.71 33.97 11.22
CA ILE A 325 6.50 34.23 12.41
C ILE A 325 5.52 34.73 13.48
N ALA A 326 5.24 33.92 14.49
CA ALA A 326 4.65 34.36 15.74
C ALA A 326 5.73 34.20 16.81
N THR A 327 6.55 35.23 16.95
CA THR A 327 7.30 35.49 18.18
C THR A 327 6.31 35.89 19.27
N ALA A 328 6.24 35.09 20.33
CA ALA A 328 5.87 35.50 21.68
C ALA A 328 6.61 34.60 22.67
#